data_AF-A0A947ZWV7-F1
#
_entry.id   AF-A0A947ZWV7-F1
#
_cell.length_a   1.000
_cell.length_b   1.000
_cell.length_c   1.000
_cell.angle_alpha   90.00
_cell.angle_beta   90.00
_cell.angle_gamma   90.00
#
_symmetry.space_group_name_H-M   'P 1'
#
loop_
_entity.id
_entity.type
_entity.pdbx_description
1 polymer ?
#
loop_
_entity_poly.entity_id
_entity_poly.type
_entity_poly.pdbx_seq_one_letter_code
_entity_poly.pdbx_strand_id
1 'polypeptide(L)' 'MGRPVNKLWTDEQVNLFKKYARQKLSSKEIAEKMDRSPAAISAKASYMGISLDFRKKKPKKKK' A
#
# COMPACT_ATOMS: atom_id res chain seq x y z
N MET A 1 17.16 19.17 -11.88
CA MET A 1 16.59 18.56 -10.64
C MET A 1 15.17 18.13 -10.95
N GLY A 2 14.94 16.81 -11.10
CA GLY A 2 13.59 16.30 -11.37
C GLY A 2 12.70 16.53 -10.14
N ARG A 3 11.54 17.18 -10.32
CA ARG A 3 10.55 17.30 -9.25
C ARG A 3 10.15 15.89 -8.80
N PRO A 4 10.10 15.58 -7.49
CA PRO A 4 9.52 14.34 -7.03
C PRO A 4 8.08 14.34 -7.50
N VAL A 5 7.78 13.47 -8.47
CA VAL A 5 6.44 13.35 -9.04
C VAL A 5 5.55 12.97 -7.87
N ASN A 6 4.70 13.90 -7.41
CA ASN A 6 3.59 13.58 -6.52
C ASN A 6 2.82 12.49 -7.26
N LYS A 7 3.09 11.21 -6.91
CA LYS A 7 2.43 10.05 -7.51
C LYS A 7 0.96 10.12 -7.08
N LEU A 8 0.17 10.90 -7.81
CA LEU A 8 -1.28 10.89 -7.71
C LEU A 8 -1.72 9.43 -7.78
N TRP A 9 -2.63 9.07 -6.91
CA TRP A 9 -3.23 7.75 -6.94
C TRP A 9 -4.07 7.66 -8.22
N THR A 10 -3.55 6.98 -9.23
CA THR A 10 -4.35 6.65 -10.42
C THR A 10 -5.43 5.64 -10.04
N ASP A 11 -6.50 5.59 -10.83
CA ASP A 11 -7.60 4.65 -10.57
C ASP A 11 -7.11 3.19 -10.57
N GLU A 12 -6.17 2.87 -11.47
CA GLU A 12 -5.49 1.58 -11.50
C GLU A 12 -4.74 1.27 -10.19
N GLN A 13 -4.03 2.25 -9.62
CA GLN A 13 -3.35 2.09 -8.34
C GLN A 13 -4.35 1.95 -7.20
N VAL A 14 -5.45 2.68 -7.22
CA VAL A 14 -6.53 2.51 -6.23
C VAL A 14 -7.13 1.11 -6.31
N ASN A 15 -7.37 0.59 -7.51
CA ASN A 15 -7.91 -0.74 -7.71
C ASN A 15 -6.94 -1.83 -7.24
N LEU A 16 -5.65 -1.70 -7.57
CA LEU A 16 -4.59 -2.56 -7.06
C LEU A 16 -4.51 -2.52 -5.53
N PHE A 17 -4.55 -1.32 -4.94
CA PHE A 17 -4.54 -1.14 -3.49
C PHE A 17 -5.73 -1.84 -2.83
N LYS A 18 -6.94 -1.68 -3.36
CA LYS A 18 -8.14 -2.38 -2.88
C LYS A 18 -7.99 -3.90 -3.00
N LYS A 19 -7.44 -4.39 -4.12
CA LYS A 19 -7.17 -5.83 -4.33
C LYS A 19 -6.16 -6.36 -3.31
N TYR A 20 -5.12 -5.59 -2.97
CA TYR A 20 -4.14 -5.98 -1.96
C TYR A 20 -4.69 -5.90 -0.53
N ALA A 21 -5.47 -4.86 -0.22
CA ALA A 21 -6.16 -4.74 1.06
C ALA A 21 -7.12 -5.93 1.29
N ARG A 22 -7.85 -6.35 0.25
CA ARG A 22 -8.74 -7.52 0.29
C ARG A 22 -7.99 -8.84 0.49
N GLN A 23 -6.74 -8.93 0.03
CA GLN A 23 -5.84 -10.06 0.30
C GLN A 23 -5.24 -10.04 1.73
N LYS A 24 -5.65 -9.09 2.58
CA LYS A 24 -5.13 -8.92 3.95
C LYS A 24 -3.61 -8.74 3.99
N LEU A 25 -3.06 -8.07 2.97
CA LEU A 25 -1.65 -7.66 2.94
C LEU A 25 -1.43 -6.51 3.91
N SER A 26 -0.27 -6.51 4.57
CA SER A 26 0.11 -5.42 5.47
C SER A 26 0.52 -4.18 4.67
N SER A 27 0.38 -2.99 5.26
CA SER A 27 0.76 -1.72 4.65
C SER A 27 2.18 -1.73 4.08
N LYS A 28 3.11 -2.42 4.74
CA LYS A 28 4.49 -2.59 4.29
C LYS A 28 4.61 -3.44 3.01
N GLU A 29 3.88 -4.54 2.91
CA GLU A 29 3.91 -5.38 1.69
C GLU A 29 3.22 -4.70 0.50
N ILE A 30 2.15 -3.94 0.77
CA ILE A 30 1.49 -3.12 -0.26
C ILE A 30 2.43 -2.02 -0.73
N ALA A 31 3.14 -1.37 0.20
CA ALA A 31 4.17 -0.38 -0.09
C ALA A 31 5.29 -0.94 -0.99
N GLU A 32 5.82 -2.12 -0.66
CA GLU A 32 6.83 -2.81 -1.47
C GLU A 32 6.30 -3.22 -2.85
N LYS A 33 5.06 -3.71 -2.94
CA LYS A 33 4.44 -4.09 -4.23
C LYS A 33 4.10 -2.91 -5.12
N MET A 34 3.75 -1.76 -4.53
CA MET A 34 3.35 -0.56 -5.27
C MET A 34 4.48 0.46 -5.43
N ASP A 35 5.70 0.13 -4.98
CA ASP A 35 6.86 1.02 -4.95
C ASP A 35 6.50 2.41 -4.37
N ARG A 36 5.84 2.38 -3.20
CA ARG A 36 5.35 3.56 -2.48
C ARG A 36 5.78 3.49 -1.03
N SER A 37 5.88 4.67 -0.40
CA SER A 37 6.19 4.74 1.03
C SER A 37 5.05 4.14 1.88
N PRO A 38 5.35 3.34 2.93
CA PRO A 38 4.35 2.81 3.84
C PRO A 38 3.51 3.91 4.51
N ALA A 39 4.09 5.10 4.70
CA ALA A 39 3.35 6.27 5.18
C ALA A 39 2.27 6.71 4.19
N ALA A 40 2.56 6.71 2.88
CA ALA A 40 1.59 7.06 1.85
C ALA A 40 0.46 6.02 1.72
N ILE A 41 0.80 4.74 1.89
CA ILE A 41 -0.15 3.63 1.96
C ILE A 41 -1.07 3.81 3.18
N SER A 42 -0.52 4.09 4.36
CA SER A 42 -1.30 4.31 5.58
C SER A 42 -2.24 5.52 5.48
N ALA A 43 -1.73 6.64 4.94
CA ALA A 43 -2.53 7.83 4.70
C ALA A 43 -3.67 7.55 3.71
N LYS A 44 -3.40 6.82 2.62
CA LYS A 44 -4.44 6.45 1.65
C LYS A 44 -5.46 5.47 2.23
N ALA A 45 -5.00 4.51 3.03
CA ALA A 45 -5.85 3.56 3.74
C ALA A 45 -6.84 4.29 4.65
N SER A 46 -6.32 5.23 5.45
CA SER A 46 -7.11 6.09 6.34
C SER A 46 -8.11 6.93 5.55
N TYR A 47 -7.67 7.54 4.44
CA TYR A 47 -8.55 8.30 3.54
C TYR A 47 -9.67 7.45 2.93
N MET A 48 -9.41 6.17 2.66
CA MET A 48 -10.38 5.25 2.07
C MET A 48 -11.21 4.48 3.11
N GLY A 49 -10.99 4.70 4.41
CA GLY A 49 -11.63 3.91 5.47
C GLY A 49 -11.23 2.43 5.47
N ILE A 50 -10.08 2.09 4.88
CA ILE A 50 -9.58 0.72 4.80
C ILE A 50 -8.63 0.50 5.97
N SER A 51 -9.04 -0.31 6.95
CA SER A 51 -8.16 -0.70 8.06
C SER A 51 -7.10 -1.69 7.56
N LEU A 52 -5.86 -1.20 7.40
CA LEU A 52 -4.69 -2.02 7.13
C LEU A 52 -4.03 -2.58 8.41
N ASP A 53 -4.68 -2.43 9.58
CA ASP A 53 -4.27 -3.06 10.85
C ASP A 53 -4.54 -4.58 10.82
N PHE A 54 -4.07 -5.24 9.78
CA PHE A 54 -3.86 -6.67 9.83
C PHE A 54 -2.51 -6.86 10.51
N ARG A 55 -2.54 -7.01 11.84
CA ARG A 55 -1.42 -7.54 12.65
C ARG A 55 -1.08 -8.97 12.23
N LYS A 56 -0.71 -9.21 10.98
CA LYS A 56 -0.15 -10.49 10.53
C LYS A 56 1.36 -10.41 10.65
N LYS A 57 1.89 -11.15 11.64
CA LYS A 57 3.29 -11.56 11.72
C LYS A 57 3.74 -11.98 10.32
N LYS A 58 4.83 -11.37 9.83
CA LYS A 58 5.43 -11.62 8.51
C LYS A 58 5.43 -13.12 8.17
N PRO A 59 4.89 -13.58 7.03
CA PRO A 59 5.45 -14.77 6.42
C PRO A 59 6.82 -14.36 5.83
N LYS A 60 7.87 -15.04 6.29
CA LYS A 60 9.23 -14.94 5.76
C LYS A 60 9.17 -15.11 4.24
N LYS A 61 9.54 -14.08 3.46
CA LYS A 61 9.83 -14.27 2.03
C LYS A 61 11.12 -15.09 1.93
N LYS A 62 10.96 -16.34 1.48
CA LYS A 62 12.05 -17.16 0.93
C LYS A 62 12.52 -16.52 -0.38
N LYS A 63 13.80 -16.19 -0.48
CA LYS A 63 14.69 -16.67 -1.55
C LYS A 63 16.13 -16.47 -1.11
#